data_AF-A0A0H3K2T7-F1
#
_entry.id   AF-A0A0H3K2T7-F1
#
_cell.length_a   1.000
_cell.length_b   1.000
_cell.length_c   1.000
_cell.angle_alpha   90.00
_cell.angle_beta   90.00
_cell.angle_gamma   90.00
#
_symmetry.space_group_name_H-M   'P 1'
#
loop_
_entity.id
_entity.type
_entity.pdbx_description
1 polymer ?
#
loop_
_entity_poly.entity_id
_entity_poly.type
_entity_poly.pdbx_seq_one_letter_code
_entity_poly.pdbx_strand_id
1 'polypeptide(L)'
;MLQKVTRFLGILAPLCLASSLSAAPPPETFAIRSTADLERLLAGLSRDRDAGARQEIQALMAVLLEKGVPVRYQPNGELGPGQRFVRFGVFSTSGQLTLTDQPLRDTRTLLTTLRHEAWHAVQACATNGRPRGQLKPVGIRTTAAAQQAVIDKGYRPHDHAIEAEAFTAQFVPYQSLEALREYCP
;
A
#
# COMPACT_ATOMS: atom_id res chain seq x y z
N MET A 1 42.16 14.93 66.22
CA MET A 1 40.88 15.33 65.59
C MET A 1 40.81 14.73 64.20
N LEU A 2 39.71 14.04 63.92
CA LEU A 2 39.49 13.14 62.80
C LEU A 2 39.32 13.83 61.42
N GLN A 3 39.96 13.21 60.41
CA GLN A 3 39.44 12.79 59.09
C GLN A 3 38.34 13.61 58.39
N LYS A 4 38.53 13.85 57.07
CA LYS A 4 37.61 13.35 56.03
C LYS A 4 38.21 13.45 54.62
N VAL A 5 38.54 12.29 54.07
CA VAL A 5 38.66 11.99 52.63
C VAL A 5 37.25 11.63 52.16
N THR A 6 36.77 12.16 51.03
CA THR A 6 35.54 11.65 50.41
C THR A 6 35.67 11.61 48.89
N ARG A 7 35.29 10.43 48.38
CA ARG A 7 35.48 9.85 47.05
C ARG A 7 34.67 10.56 45.96
N PHE A 8 35.26 10.67 44.78
CA PHE A 8 34.53 10.82 43.51
C PHE A 8 33.95 9.46 43.11
N LEU A 9 32.63 9.37 42.94
CA LEU A 9 31.94 8.25 42.30
C LEU A 9 31.56 8.66 40.88
N GLY A 10 32.15 7.96 39.91
CA GLY A 10 31.79 8.06 38.50
C GLY A 10 30.43 7.40 38.25
N ILE A 11 29.60 8.10 37.47
CA ILE A 11 28.34 7.57 36.94
C ILE A 11 28.58 7.21 35.48
N LEU A 12 28.69 5.91 35.20
CA LEU A 12 28.66 5.35 33.85
C LEU A 12 27.19 5.23 33.43
N ALA A 13 26.78 6.04 32.44
CA ALA A 13 25.49 5.89 31.78
C ALA A 13 25.53 4.69 30.81
N PRO A 14 24.48 3.84 30.77
CA PRO A 14 24.42 2.74 29.82
C PRO A 14 24.07 3.27 28.42
N LEU A 15 25.01 3.12 27.48
CA LEU A 15 24.75 3.24 26.04
C LEU A 15 23.84 2.08 25.61
N CYS A 16 22.55 2.35 25.46
CA CYS A 16 21.65 1.48 24.71
C CYS A 16 22.02 1.56 23.21
N LEU A 17 22.88 0.65 22.77
CA LEU A 17 23.11 0.36 21.36
C LEU A 17 21.86 -0.37 20.81
N ALA A 18 20.92 0.40 20.26
CA ALA A 18 19.85 -0.14 19.43
C ALA A 18 20.46 -0.58 18.08
N SER A 19 20.89 -1.84 18.02
CA SER A 19 21.30 -2.49 16.77
C SER A 19 20.15 -2.46 15.77
N SER A 20 20.20 -1.47 14.88
CA SER A 20 19.30 -1.35 13.73
C SER A 20 19.75 -2.35 12.68
N LEU A 21 19.50 -3.64 12.91
CA LEU A 21 19.62 -4.65 11.87
C LEU A 21 18.55 -4.35 10.82
N SER A 22 18.96 -3.66 9.77
CA SER A 22 18.21 -3.55 8.52
C SER A 22 18.09 -4.95 7.94
N ALA A 23 17.06 -5.68 8.35
CA ALA A 23 16.73 -6.96 7.74
C ALA A 23 16.46 -6.69 6.25
N ALA A 24 17.21 -7.38 5.39
CA ALA A 24 16.90 -7.38 3.97
C ALA A 24 15.43 -7.79 3.78
N PRO A 25 14.69 -7.16 2.85
CA PRO A 25 13.30 -7.54 2.59
C PRO A 25 13.26 -9.02 2.20
N PRO A 26 12.21 -9.77 2.62
CA PRO A 26 12.11 -11.18 2.33
C PRO A 26 12.11 -11.38 0.80
N PRO A 27 12.95 -12.27 0.25
CA PRO A 27 13.07 -12.48 -1.19
C PRO A 27 11.89 -13.25 -1.81
N GLU A 28 10.86 -13.56 -1.02
CA GLU A 28 9.80 -14.50 -1.36
C GLU A 28 8.42 -13.83 -1.35
N THR A 29 7.52 -14.36 -2.16
CA THR A 29 6.10 -14.02 -2.13
C THR A 29 5.51 -14.32 -0.76
N PHE A 30 4.80 -13.36 -0.15
CA PHE A 30 4.09 -13.62 1.10
C PHE A 30 2.84 -12.74 1.28
N ALA A 31 1.95 -13.19 2.17
CA ALA A 31 0.74 -12.44 2.53
C ALA A 31 1.07 -11.34 3.56
N ILE A 32 0.68 -10.10 3.26
CA ILE A 32 0.73 -8.99 4.22
C ILE A 32 -0.52 -9.14 5.10
N ARG A 33 -0.33 -9.44 6.39
CA ARG A 33 -1.41 -9.72 7.34
C ARG A 33 -1.62 -8.60 8.36
N SER A 34 -0.68 -7.66 8.42
CA SER A 34 -0.69 -6.54 9.34
C SER A 34 0.03 -5.33 8.74
N THR A 35 -0.21 -4.15 9.29
CA THR A 35 0.58 -2.95 8.96
C THR A 35 2.05 -3.11 9.35
N ALA A 36 2.37 -3.92 10.37
CA ALA A 36 3.75 -4.25 10.74
C ALA A 36 4.49 -5.04 9.65
N ASP A 37 3.79 -5.90 8.89
CA ASP A 37 4.38 -6.60 7.74
C ASP A 37 4.79 -5.62 6.64
N LEU A 38 3.94 -4.64 6.36
CA LEU A 38 4.23 -3.57 5.41
C LEU A 38 5.41 -2.72 5.88
N GLU A 39 5.45 -2.33 7.15
CA GLU A 39 6.58 -1.55 7.68
C GLU A 39 7.91 -2.29 7.57
N ARG A 40 7.93 -3.62 7.77
CA ARG A 40 9.14 -4.42 7.54
C ARG A 40 9.60 -4.38 6.08
N LEU A 41 8.67 -4.41 5.13
CA LEU A 41 9.00 -4.23 3.71
C LEU A 41 9.56 -2.84 3.43
N LEU A 42 8.91 -1.80 3.94
CA LEU A 42 9.34 -0.42 3.72
C LEU A 42 10.70 -0.13 4.37
N ALA A 43 10.99 -0.71 5.53
CA ALA A 43 12.30 -0.59 6.16
C ALA A 43 13.43 -1.18 5.30
N GLY A 44 13.15 -2.24 4.53
CA GLY A 44 14.13 -2.89 3.66
C GLY A 44 14.22 -2.33 2.24
N LEU A 45 13.16 -1.70 1.73
CA LEU A 45 13.06 -1.28 0.31
C LEU A 45 12.98 0.23 0.10
N SER A 46 12.35 0.96 1.01
CA SER A 46 12.05 2.39 0.82
C SER A 46 13.30 3.23 0.99
N ARG A 47 13.57 4.10 0.02
CA ARG A 47 14.69 5.06 0.08
C ARG A 47 14.31 6.41 0.69
N ASP A 48 13.02 6.72 0.71
CA ASP A 48 12.49 7.98 1.23
C ASP A 48 11.69 7.80 2.54
N ARG A 49 11.48 8.94 3.22
CA ARG A 49 10.82 9.04 4.54
C ARG A 49 9.69 10.07 4.53
N ASP A 50 8.90 10.14 3.46
CA ASP A 50 7.75 11.05 3.38
C ASP A 50 6.69 10.63 4.43
N ALA A 51 6.70 11.32 5.58
CA ALA A 51 5.89 10.96 6.73
C ALA A 51 4.38 11.09 6.44
N GLY A 52 3.98 12.09 5.64
CA GLY A 52 2.59 12.29 5.27
C GLY A 52 2.08 11.15 4.38
N ALA A 53 2.88 10.76 3.39
CA ALA A 53 2.52 9.62 2.54
C ALA A 53 2.47 8.31 3.34
N ARG A 54 3.43 8.10 4.27
CA ARG A 54 3.43 6.92 5.16
C ARG A 54 2.17 6.81 6.01
N GLN A 55 1.69 7.92 6.57
CA GLN A 55 0.49 7.92 7.40
C GLN A 55 -0.73 7.41 6.62
N GLU A 56 -0.92 7.89 5.39
CA GLU A 56 -2.05 7.45 4.56
C GLU A 56 -1.89 6.02 4.06
N ILE A 57 -0.68 5.60 3.69
CA ILE A 57 -0.37 4.21 3.36
C ILE A 57 -0.77 3.27 4.50
N GLN A 58 -0.38 3.60 5.73
CA GLN A 58 -0.72 2.81 6.92
C GLN A 58 -2.23 2.76 7.14
N ALA A 59 -2.92 3.88 6.98
CA ALA A 59 -4.38 3.93 7.13
C ALA A 59 -5.10 3.10 6.06
N LEU A 60 -4.70 3.20 4.79
CA LEU A 60 -5.24 2.40 3.70
C LEU A 60 -5.00 0.91 3.93
N MET A 61 -3.78 0.52 4.29
CA MET A 61 -3.45 -0.87 4.55
C MET A 61 -4.26 -1.42 5.73
N ALA A 62 -4.40 -0.65 6.81
CA ALA A 62 -5.20 -1.05 7.96
C ALA A 62 -6.66 -1.32 7.57
N VAL A 63 -7.29 -0.39 6.83
CA VAL A 63 -8.69 -0.56 6.40
C VAL A 63 -8.86 -1.70 5.40
N LEU A 64 -7.96 -1.88 4.44
CA LEU A 64 -8.00 -3.01 3.51
C LEU A 64 -7.98 -4.35 4.27
N LEU A 65 -7.07 -4.49 5.23
CA LEU A 65 -6.96 -5.69 6.06
C LEU A 65 -8.17 -5.89 6.96
N GLU A 66 -8.68 -4.82 7.58
CA GLU A 66 -9.90 -4.82 8.40
C GLU A 66 -11.11 -5.31 7.60
N LYS A 67 -11.25 -4.83 6.35
CA LYS A 67 -12.32 -5.22 5.41
C LYS A 67 -12.08 -6.58 4.74
N GLY A 68 -11.07 -7.33 5.19
CA GLY A 68 -10.79 -8.68 4.72
C GLY A 68 -10.30 -8.73 3.26
N VAL A 69 -9.82 -7.61 2.69
CA VAL A 69 -9.19 -7.59 1.37
C VAL A 69 -7.82 -8.25 1.50
N PRO A 70 -7.57 -9.42 0.88
CA PRO A 70 -6.27 -10.07 0.97
C PRO A 70 -5.21 -9.20 0.28
N VAL A 71 -4.11 -8.95 0.99
CA VAL A 71 -2.96 -8.23 0.45
C VAL A 71 -1.76 -9.17 0.38
N ARG A 72 -1.08 -9.18 -0.77
CA ARG A 72 0.09 -10.01 -1.02
C ARG A 72 1.24 -9.17 -1.56
N TYR A 73 2.45 -9.50 -1.16
CA TYR A 73 3.66 -9.02 -1.81
C TYR A 73 4.18 -10.08 -2.78
N GLN A 74 4.49 -9.67 -4.01
CA GLN A 74 5.04 -10.47 -5.10
C GLN A 74 6.22 -9.69 -5.72
N PRO A 75 7.48 -9.94 -5.31
CA PRO A 75 8.61 -9.06 -5.63
C PRO A 75 8.82 -8.87 -7.14
N ASN A 76 8.75 -9.96 -7.90
CA ASN A 76 9.03 -9.95 -9.33
C ASN A 76 7.82 -9.64 -10.21
N GLY A 77 6.63 -9.37 -9.66
CA GLY A 77 5.44 -9.09 -10.46
C GLY A 77 4.90 -10.25 -11.30
N GLU A 78 5.44 -11.46 -11.16
CA GLU A 78 4.96 -12.66 -11.83
C GLU A 78 3.77 -13.23 -11.06
N LEU A 79 2.57 -13.07 -11.61
CA LEU A 79 1.33 -13.51 -10.97
C LEU A 79 0.98 -14.99 -11.24
N GLY A 80 1.87 -15.72 -11.92
CA GLY A 80 1.73 -17.13 -12.28
C GLY A 80 1.59 -17.38 -13.79
N PRO A 81 1.52 -18.66 -14.21
CA PRO A 81 1.45 -19.03 -15.62
C PRO A 81 0.23 -18.40 -16.32
N GLY A 82 0.46 -17.77 -17.48
CA GLY A 82 -0.59 -17.14 -18.29
C GLY A 82 -1.11 -15.79 -17.78
N GLN A 83 -0.59 -15.29 -16.67
CA GLN A 83 -0.93 -13.96 -16.15
C GLN A 83 0.02 -12.89 -16.70
N ARG A 84 -0.47 -11.65 -16.80
CA ARG A 84 0.37 -10.51 -17.19
C ARG A 84 1.36 -10.17 -16.08
N PHE A 85 2.58 -9.80 -16.48
CA PHE A 85 3.54 -9.17 -15.58
C PHE A 85 2.98 -7.85 -15.06
N VAL A 86 3.03 -7.67 -13.73
CA VAL A 86 2.58 -6.44 -13.09
C VAL A 86 3.78 -5.70 -12.54
N ARG A 87 3.93 -4.44 -12.93
CA ARG A 87 5.09 -3.62 -12.58
C ARG A 87 4.96 -2.93 -11.22
N PHE A 88 3.74 -2.58 -10.81
CA PHE A 88 3.52 -1.78 -9.60
C PHE A 88 2.68 -2.53 -8.57
N GLY A 89 1.38 -2.60 -8.83
CA GLY A 89 0.44 -3.41 -8.08
C GLY A 89 -0.74 -3.77 -8.96
N VAL A 90 -1.60 -4.64 -8.46
CA VAL A 90 -2.86 -4.98 -9.11
C VAL A 90 -3.88 -5.43 -8.08
N PHE A 91 -5.12 -4.98 -8.23
CA PHE A 91 -6.29 -5.60 -7.64
C PHE A 91 -6.87 -6.61 -8.62
N SER A 92 -6.76 -7.90 -8.28
CA SER A 92 -7.18 -8.98 -9.16
C SER A 92 -8.69 -9.20 -9.16
N THR A 93 -9.17 -9.92 -10.16
CA THR A 93 -10.55 -10.40 -10.19
C THR A 93 -10.88 -11.36 -9.02
N SER A 94 -9.89 -11.99 -8.39
CA SER A 94 -10.12 -12.78 -7.18
C SER A 94 -10.35 -11.92 -5.92
N GLY A 95 -10.28 -10.59 -6.03
CA GLY A 95 -10.45 -9.65 -4.94
C GLY A 95 -9.20 -9.46 -4.09
N GLN A 96 -8.01 -9.78 -4.61
CA GLN A 96 -6.74 -9.66 -3.90
C GLN A 96 -5.93 -8.47 -4.44
N LEU A 97 -5.39 -7.67 -3.54
CA LEU A 97 -4.39 -6.67 -3.88
C LEU A 97 -2.99 -7.31 -3.84
N THR A 98 -2.25 -7.22 -4.93
CA THR A 98 -0.84 -7.63 -5.00
C THR A 98 0.05 -6.41 -5.18
N LEU A 99 1.05 -6.22 -4.32
CA LEU A 99 2.11 -5.22 -4.42
C LEU A 99 3.41 -5.87 -4.91
N THR A 100 4.20 -5.13 -5.68
CA THR A 100 5.52 -5.56 -6.16
C THR A 100 6.63 -4.69 -5.58
N ASP A 101 7.88 -5.01 -5.90
CA ASP A 101 9.05 -4.26 -5.44
C ASP A 101 9.04 -2.79 -5.81
N GLN A 102 8.60 -2.49 -7.04
CA GLN A 102 8.85 -1.19 -7.61
C GLN A 102 8.19 -0.04 -6.84
N PRO A 103 6.90 -0.10 -6.47
CA PRO A 103 6.27 0.97 -5.69
C PRO A 103 6.87 1.07 -4.28
N LEU A 104 7.34 -0.03 -3.68
CA LEU A 104 7.88 -0.03 -2.32
C LEU A 104 9.22 0.73 -2.17
N ARG A 105 9.87 1.11 -3.28
CA ARG A 105 11.13 1.86 -3.27
C ARG A 105 10.96 3.35 -3.03
N ASP A 106 9.75 3.87 -3.24
CA ASP A 106 9.40 5.29 -3.16
C ASP A 106 8.00 5.44 -2.57
N THR A 107 7.91 6.08 -1.40
CA THR A 107 6.67 6.16 -0.61
C THR A 107 5.54 6.82 -1.40
N ARG A 108 5.83 7.80 -2.27
CA ARG A 108 4.80 8.48 -3.08
C ARG A 108 4.26 7.60 -4.20
N THR A 109 5.14 6.85 -4.85
CA THR A 109 4.76 5.85 -5.85
C THR A 109 3.89 4.78 -5.20
N LEU A 110 4.29 4.27 -4.03
CA LEU A 110 3.48 3.33 -3.27
C LEU A 110 2.11 3.89 -2.92
N LEU A 111 2.04 5.12 -2.40
CA LEU A 111 0.77 5.74 -2.05
C LEU A 111 -0.14 5.87 -3.29
N THR A 112 0.40 6.31 -4.41
CA THR A 112 -0.34 6.44 -5.67
C THR A 112 -0.87 5.07 -6.13
N THR A 113 -0.02 4.03 -6.11
CA THR A 113 -0.43 2.66 -6.42
C THR A 113 -1.50 2.17 -5.45
N LEU A 114 -1.32 2.34 -4.14
CA LEU A 114 -2.29 1.88 -3.15
C LEU A 114 -3.64 2.57 -3.27
N ARG A 115 -3.68 3.89 -3.49
CA ARG A 115 -4.96 4.59 -3.71
C ARG A 115 -5.68 4.07 -4.96
N HIS A 116 -4.95 3.82 -6.04
CA HIS A 116 -5.49 3.26 -7.29
C HIS A 116 -6.08 1.87 -7.06
N GLU A 117 -5.28 0.93 -6.55
CA GLU A 117 -5.73 -0.45 -6.34
C GLU A 117 -6.79 -0.57 -5.23
N ALA A 118 -6.74 0.28 -4.21
CA ALA A 118 -7.79 0.38 -3.20
C ALA A 118 -9.12 0.87 -3.79
N TRP A 119 -9.07 1.74 -4.80
CA TRP A 119 -10.29 2.16 -5.50
C TRP A 119 -10.93 0.99 -6.24
N HIS A 120 -10.15 0.09 -6.82
CA HIS A 120 -10.70 -1.14 -7.39
C HIS A 120 -11.34 -2.04 -6.33
N ALA A 121 -10.80 -2.08 -5.10
CA ALA A 121 -11.47 -2.75 -3.99
C ALA A 121 -12.83 -2.11 -3.65
N VAL A 122 -12.91 -0.77 -3.62
CA VAL A 122 -14.19 -0.02 -3.46
C VAL A 122 -15.19 -0.40 -4.56
N GLN A 123 -14.75 -0.38 -5.82
CA GLN A 123 -15.57 -0.74 -6.99
C GLN A 123 -16.05 -2.19 -6.91
N ALA A 124 -15.22 -3.11 -6.42
CA ALA A 124 -15.61 -4.49 -6.17
C ALA A 124 -16.67 -4.59 -5.06
N CYS A 125 -16.46 -3.93 -3.91
CA CYS A 125 -17.41 -3.92 -2.79
C CYS A 125 -18.78 -3.34 -3.19
N ALA A 126 -18.78 -2.27 -3.99
CA ALA A 126 -19.98 -1.62 -4.48
C ALA A 126 -20.86 -2.54 -5.35
N THR A 127 -20.34 -3.67 -5.85
CA THR A 127 -21.10 -4.60 -6.70
C THR A 127 -22.13 -5.47 -5.97
N ASN A 128 -22.25 -5.40 -4.63
CA ASN A 128 -23.30 -6.07 -3.83
C ASN A 128 -23.50 -7.55 -4.19
N GLY A 129 -22.44 -8.37 -4.15
CA GLY A 129 -22.56 -9.83 -4.29
C GLY A 129 -22.55 -10.38 -5.72
N ARG A 130 -22.16 -9.57 -6.72
CA ARG A 130 -21.71 -10.12 -8.01
C ARG A 130 -20.47 -11.01 -7.80
N PRO A 131 -20.24 -12.02 -8.65
CA PRO A 131 -19.09 -12.89 -8.50
C PRO A 131 -17.80 -12.07 -8.39
N ARG A 132 -16.92 -12.47 -7.47
CA ARG A 132 -15.61 -11.86 -7.26
C ARG A 132 -14.97 -11.58 -8.63
N GLY A 133 -14.69 -10.31 -8.91
CA GLY A 133 -13.94 -9.89 -10.09
C GLY A 133 -14.72 -9.14 -11.16
N GLN A 134 -15.99 -8.85 -10.94
CA GLN A 134 -16.66 -7.80 -11.70
C GLN A 134 -16.47 -6.48 -10.97
N LEU A 135 -15.66 -5.59 -11.55
CA LEU A 135 -15.57 -4.20 -11.12
C LEU A 135 -16.67 -3.40 -11.83
N LYS A 136 -17.22 -2.38 -11.17
CA LYS A 136 -18.10 -1.40 -11.79
C LYS A 136 -17.71 0.00 -11.31
N PRO A 137 -17.91 1.04 -12.13
CA PRO A 137 -17.72 2.41 -11.66
C PRO A 137 -18.68 2.72 -10.50
N VAL A 138 -18.22 3.50 -9.52
CA VAL A 138 -19.03 3.95 -8.37
C VAL A 138 -19.66 5.33 -8.57
N GLY A 139 -19.36 5.99 -9.70
CA GLY A 139 -20.00 7.21 -10.15
C GLY A 139 -19.31 8.50 -9.72
N ILE A 140 -18.01 8.48 -9.41
CA ILE A 140 -17.31 9.74 -9.12
C ILE A 140 -17.07 10.53 -10.41
N ARG A 141 -17.04 11.86 -10.30
CA ARG A 141 -16.65 12.72 -11.42
C ARG A 141 -15.17 12.50 -11.74
N THR A 142 -14.89 12.06 -12.98
CA THR A 142 -13.52 11.85 -13.46
C THR A 142 -12.93 13.11 -14.08
N THR A 143 -11.59 13.20 -14.08
CA THR A 143 -10.87 14.30 -14.73
C THR A 143 -10.52 13.97 -16.18
N ALA A 144 -10.34 14.99 -17.02
CA ALA A 144 -9.87 14.80 -18.40
C ALA A 144 -8.50 14.10 -18.45
N ALA A 145 -7.61 14.42 -17.51
CA ALA A 145 -6.30 13.78 -17.39
C ALA A 145 -6.41 12.27 -17.07
N ALA A 146 -7.33 11.88 -16.17
CA ALA A 146 -7.58 10.48 -15.87
C ALA A 146 -8.15 9.73 -17.08
N GLN A 147 -9.11 10.32 -17.79
CA GLN A 147 -9.67 9.75 -19.02
C GLN A 147 -8.58 9.57 -20.10
N GLN A 148 -7.69 10.55 -20.26
CA GLN A 148 -6.58 10.45 -21.21
C GLN A 148 -5.58 9.35 -20.80
N ALA A 149 -5.24 9.24 -19.51
CA ALA A 149 -4.33 8.21 -19.01
C ALA A 149 -4.83 6.78 -19.31
N VAL A 150 -6.15 6.56 -19.24
CA VAL A 150 -6.79 5.29 -19.63
C VAL A 150 -6.58 4.98 -21.12
N ILE A 151 -6.74 5.98 -21.98
CA ILE A 151 -6.54 5.83 -23.43
C ILE A 151 -5.06 5.54 -23.73
N ASP A 152 -4.15 6.34 -23.15
CA ASP A 152 -2.70 6.22 -23.39
C ASP A 152 -2.14 4.87 -22.95
N LYS A 153 -2.72 4.28 -21.89
CA LYS A 153 -2.37 2.95 -21.39
C LYS A 153 -3.01 1.81 -22.17
N GLY A 154 -3.88 2.10 -23.14
CA GLY A 154 -4.48 1.11 -24.02
C GLY A 154 -5.51 0.21 -23.33
N TYR A 155 -6.20 0.71 -22.30
CA TYR A 155 -7.32 -0.02 -21.70
C TYR A 155 -8.46 -0.23 -22.69
N ARG A 156 -9.20 -1.32 -22.53
CA ARG A 156 -10.33 -1.63 -23.41
C ARG A 156 -11.49 -0.67 -23.14
N PRO A 157 -12.29 -0.31 -24.16
CA PRO A 157 -13.38 0.67 -23.99
C PRO A 157 -14.36 0.37 -22.85
N HIS A 158 -14.63 -0.91 -22.56
CA HIS A 158 -15.53 -1.28 -21.46
C HIS A 158 -14.92 -1.09 -20.06
N ASP A 159 -13.59 -0.99 -19.95
CA ASP A 159 -12.88 -0.74 -18.69
C ASP A 159 -12.69 0.76 -18.44
N HIS A 160 -12.96 1.62 -19.44
CA HIS A 160 -12.58 3.04 -19.38
C HIS A 160 -13.18 3.78 -18.18
N ALA A 161 -14.45 3.55 -17.88
CA ALA A 161 -15.10 4.19 -16.74
C ALA A 161 -14.51 3.72 -15.40
N ILE A 162 -14.21 2.42 -15.28
CA ILE A 162 -13.67 1.81 -14.06
C ILE A 162 -12.27 2.39 -13.77
N GLU A 163 -11.42 2.38 -14.77
CA GLU A 163 -10.03 2.85 -14.67
C GLU A 163 -9.94 4.36 -14.53
N ALA A 164 -10.81 5.14 -15.20
CA ALA A 164 -10.80 6.60 -15.09
C ALA A 164 -11.13 7.07 -13.67
N GLU A 165 -12.00 6.35 -12.95
CA GLU A 165 -12.24 6.64 -11.54
C GLU A 165 -11.03 6.29 -10.68
N ALA A 166 -10.39 5.13 -10.88
CA ALA A 166 -9.19 4.75 -10.14
C ALA A 166 -8.02 5.74 -10.37
N PHE A 167 -7.82 6.18 -11.62
CA PHE A 167 -6.88 7.25 -11.96
C PHE A 167 -7.27 8.62 -11.40
N THR A 168 -8.55 8.87 -11.16
CA THR A 168 -8.97 10.11 -10.47
C THR A 168 -8.67 10.00 -8.97
N ALA A 169 -9.09 8.90 -8.34
CA ALA A 169 -8.95 8.66 -6.91
C ALA A 169 -7.48 8.61 -6.44
N GLN A 170 -6.56 8.12 -7.27
CA GLN A 170 -5.14 8.06 -6.89
C GLN A 170 -4.52 9.44 -6.58
N PHE A 171 -5.10 10.51 -7.11
CA PHE A 171 -4.61 11.88 -6.91
C PHE A 171 -5.41 12.69 -5.86
N VAL A 172 -6.49 12.12 -5.30
CA VAL A 172 -7.29 12.78 -4.25
C VAL A 172 -6.94 12.15 -2.90
N PRO A 173 -6.28 12.89 -1.98
CA PRO A 173 -5.92 12.35 -0.68
C PRO A 173 -7.13 11.79 0.08
N TYR A 174 -6.95 10.64 0.70
CA TYR A 174 -7.93 9.95 1.54
C TYR A 174 -9.23 9.48 0.86
N GLN A 175 -9.48 9.81 -0.41
CA GLN A 175 -10.73 9.43 -1.08
C GLN A 175 -10.95 7.91 -1.12
N SER A 176 -9.93 7.13 -1.47
CA SER A 176 -10.03 5.66 -1.45
C SER A 176 -10.21 5.11 -0.03
N LEU A 177 -9.61 5.76 0.99
CA LEU A 177 -9.75 5.34 2.38
C LEU A 177 -11.18 5.52 2.89
N GLU A 178 -11.77 6.70 2.62
CA GLU A 178 -13.13 7.03 3.02
C GLU A 178 -14.13 6.11 2.30
N ALA A 179 -13.96 5.94 0.99
CA ALA A 179 -14.83 5.07 0.21
C ALA A 179 -14.71 3.59 0.60
N LEU A 180 -13.53 3.09 0.99
CA LEU A 180 -13.41 1.73 1.52
C LEU A 180 -14.27 1.54 2.78
N ARG A 181 -14.33 2.53 3.66
CA ARG A 181 -15.15 2.46 4.88
C ARG A 181 -16.65 2.50 4.59
N GLU A 182 -17.04 3.21 3.54
CA GLU A 182 -18.43 3.36 3.12
C GLU A 182 -18.94 2.13 2.36
N TYR A 183 -18.18 1.65 1.37
CA TYR A 183 -18.65 0.65 0.41
C TYR A 183 -18.31 -0.79 0.81
N CYS A 184 -17.25 -1.03 1.57
CA CYS A 184 -16.90 -2.36 2.03
C CYS A 184 -17.46 -2.58 3.44
N PRO A 185 -18.41 -3.52 3.64
CA PRO A 185 -18.94 -3.84 4.96
C PRO A 185 -17.86 -4.45 5.87
#